data_AF-A0A7K1CMJ9-F1
#
_entry.id   AF-A0A7K1CMJ9-F1
#
_cell.length_a   1.000
_cell.length_b   1.000
_cell.length_c   1.000
_cell.angle_alpha   90.00
_cell.angle_beta   90.00
_cell.angle_gamma   90.00
#
_symmetry.space_group_name_H-M   'P 1'
#
loop_
_entity.id
_entity.type
_entity.pdbx_description
1 polymer ?
#
loop_
_entity_poly.entity_id
_entity_poly.type
_entity_poly.pdbx_seq_one_letter_code
_entity_poly.pdbx_strand_id
1 'polypeptide(L)'
;MSQMDGIFSHDGVKDVLTHCASPPFFYQSLNREIALSERKGHIFSLIRIVLNMSSDYEVKIIEFSHVLRNLTRDEDLVARLGELEFTILLRGEEREAATFRKRIALHYENEIIRGISQVTVVPGEGALEILNRLDAEDLLSLS
;
A
#
# COMPACT_ATOMS: atom_id res chain seq x y z
N MET A 1 -29.33 17.87 7.16
CA MET A 1 -28.08 17.81 6.37
C MET A 1 -27.44 16.47 6.66
N SER A 2 -27.50 15.54 5.72
CA SER A 2 -26.82 14.24 5.85
C SER A 2 -25.33 14.50 5.63
N GLN A 3 -24.51 14.26 6.65
CA GLN A 3 -23.09 13.97 6.45
C GLN A 3 -23.03 12.76 5.50
N MET A 4 -22.56 12.96 4.27
CA MET A 4 -21.95 11.87 3.54
C MET A 4 -20.51 11.84 4.05
N ASP A 5 -20.24 10.94 4.97
CA ASP A 5 -18.88 10.58 5.35
C ASP A 5 -18.11 10.17 4.09
N GLY A 6 -16.82 10.46 4.02
CA GLY A 6 -15.93 9.96 2.97
C GLY A 6 -15.72 8.45 3.14
N ILE A 7 -16.75 7.66 2.81
CA ILE A 7 -16.85 6.24 3.18
C ILE A 7 -15.73 5.44 2.52
N PHE A 8 -14.85 4.85 3.34
CA PHE A 8 -14.03 3.72 2.91
C PHE A 8 -14.96 2.58 2.48
N SER A 9 -15.07 2.39 1.16
CA SER A 9 -16.03 1.50 0.53
C SER A 9 -15.45 0.95 -0.77
N HIS A 10 -15.94 -0.21 -1.18
CA HIS A 10 -15.44 -0.88 -2.36
C HIS A 10 -16.53 -1.70 -3.07
N ASP A 11 -16.33 -1.96 -4.37
CA ASP A 11 -17.17 -2.85 -5.17
C ASP A 11 -16.73 -4.34 -5.10
N GLY A 12 -15.72 -4.62 -4.27
CA GLY A 12 -15.08 -5.93 -4.14
C GLY A 12 -13.79 -6.06 -4.95
N VAL A 13 -13.54 -5.18 -5.91
CA VAL A 13 -12.31 -5.12 -6.73
C VAL A 13 -11.54 -3.83 -6.46
N LYS A 14 -12.24 -2.70 -6.42
CA LYS A 14 -11.67 -1.36 -6.27
C LYS A 14 -12.31 -0.59 -5.13
N ASP A 15 -11.52 0.24 -4.47
CA ASP A 15 -11.99 1.30 -3.59
C ASP A 15 -12.74 2.36 -4.41
N VAL A 16 -13.91 2.78 -3.94
CA VAL A 16 -14.81 3.68 -4.67
C VAL A 16 -14.19 5.07 -4.83
N LEU A 17 -13.50 5.56 -3.79
CA LEU A 17 -12.95 6.91 -3.77
C LEU A 17 -11.66 7.03 -4.59
N THR A 18 -10.76 6.05 -4.44
CA THR A 18 -9.40 6.12 -4.97
C THR A 18 -9.20 5.33 -6.24
N HIS A 19 -10.08 4.38 -6.57
CA HIS A 19 -9.89 3.38 -7.62
C HIS A 19 -8.67 2.47 -7.44
N CYS A 20 -7.99 2.52 -6.29
CA CYS A 20 -7.00 1.53 -5.89
C CYS A 20 -7.66 0.17 -5.64
N ALA A 21 -6.87 -0.89 -5.55
CA ALA A 21 -7.39 -2.20 -5.16
C ALA A 21 -8.09 -2.14 -3.80
N SER A 22 -9.23 -2.82 -3.72
CA SER A 22 -9.97 -3.02 -2.48
C SER A 22 -9.24 -4.03 -1.57
N PRO A 23 -9.55 -4.08 -0.26
CA PRO A 23 -8.99 -5.10 0.63
C PRO A 23 -9.23 -6.54 0.15
N PRO A 24 -10.46 -6.95 -0.23
CA PRO A 24 -10.68 -8.32 -0.73
C PRO A 24 -9.82 -8.67 -1.93
N PHE A 25 -9.69 -7.73 -2.89
CA PHE A 25 -8.88 -7.96 -4.09
C PHE A 25 -7.39 -7.99 -3.79
N PHE A 26 -6.93 -7.15 -2.85
CA PHE A 26 -5.55 -7.16 -2.39
C PHE A 26 -5.19 -8.51 -1.76
N TYR A 27 -5.99 -9.04 -0.83
CA TYR A 27 -5.72 -10.33 -0.20
C TYR A 27 -5.70 -11.48 -1.22
N GLN A 28 -6.60 -11.45 -2.21
CA GLN A 28 -6.59 -12.43 -3.29
C GLN A 28 -5.31 -12.33 -4.14
N SER A 29 -4.84 -11.11 -4.39
CA SER A 29 -3.64 -10.85 -5.18
C SER A 29 -2.37 -11.23 -4.41
N LEU A 30 -2.30 -10.94 -3.11
CA LEU A 30 -1.22 -11.36 -2.23
C LEU A 30 -1.07 -12.88 -2.21
N ASN A 31 -2.17 -13.62 -2.03
CA ASN A 31 -2.15 -15.08 -2.08
C ASN A 31 -1.65 -15.62 -3.44
N ARG A 32 -2.05 -14.97 -4.54
CA ARG A 32 -1.57 -15.32 -5.88
C ARG A 32 -0.07 -15.05 -6.02
N GLU A 33 0.40 -13.94 -5.48
CA GLU A 33 1.81 -13.54 -5.54
C GLU A 33 2.70 -14.47 -4.71
N ILE A 34 2.28 -14.86 -3.50
CA ILE A 34 2.96 -15.88 -2.68
C ILE A 34 3.12 -17.18 -3.49
N ALA A 35 2.02 -17.69 -4.04
CA ALA A 35 2.05 -18.93 -4.81
C ALA A 35 2.93 -18.82 -6.07
N LEU A 36 3.02 -17.64 -6.68
CA LEU A 36 3.93 -17.39 -7.81
C LEU A 36 5.39 -17.35 -7.35
N SER A 37 5.67 -16.68 -6.22
CA SER A 37 7.00 -16.58 -5.61
C SER A 37 7.55 -17.95 -5.26
N GLU A 38 6.75 -18.83 -4.65
CA GLU A 38 7.13 -20.21 -4.34
C GLU A 38 7.47 -21.03 -5.59
N ARG A 39 6.71 -20.85 -6.68
CA ARG A 39 6.91 -21.63 -7.92
C ARG A 39 8.05 -21.12 -8.78
N LYS A 40 8.24 -19.80 -8.83
CA LYS A 40 9.16 -19.14 -9.77
C LYS A 40 10.42 -18.60 -9.10
N GLY A 41 10.47 -18.59 -7.77
CA GLY A 41 11.58 -18.07 -6.99
C GLY A 41 11.75 -16.56 -7.05
N HIS A 42 10.76 -15.81 -7.53
CA HIS A 42 10.84 -14.34 -7.55
C HIS A 42 10.50 -13.79 -6.15
N ILE A 43 11.12 -12.67 -5.79
CA ILE A 43 10.92 -12.00 -4.50
C ILE A 43 9.96 -10.83 -4.70
N PHE A 44 9.13 -10.55 -3.69
CA PHE A 44 8.30 -9.36 -3.63
C PHE A 44 8.33 -8.75 -2.24
N SER A 45 7.91 -7.49 -2.15
CA SER A 45 7.86 -6.73 -0.91
C SER A 45 6.49 -6.09 -0.74
N LEU A 46 6.07 -5.88 0.50
CA LEU A 46 4.94 -5.02 0.83
C LEU A 46 5.46 -3.71 1.39
N ILE A 47 4.87 -2.60 0.96
CA ILE A 47 5.13 -1.26 1.51
C ILE A 47 3.82 -0.73 2.08
N ARG A 48 3.81 -0.43 3.38
CA ARG A 48 2.67 0.19 4.07
C ARG A 48 2.92 1.67 4.22
N ILE A 49 1.94 2.48 3.85
CA ILE A 49 1.99 3.93 3.93
C ILE A 49 0.77 4.41 4.70
N VAL A 50 1.01 5.17 5.77
CA VAL A 50 -0.07 5.76 6.55
C VAL A 50 -0.03 7.27 6.42
N LEU A 51 -1.18 7.87 6.15
CA LEU A 51 -1.35 9.30 5.98
C LEU A 51 -1.72 10.00 7.29
N ASN A 52 -1.46 11.30 7.37
CA ASN A 52 -1.97 12.16 8.44
C ASN A 52 -3.45 12.51 8.19
N MET A 53 -4.22 12.62 9.27
CA MET A 53 -5.56 13.22 9.20
C MET A 53 -5.44 14.70 8.86
N SER A 54 -6.35 15.20 8.03
CA SER A 54 -6.49 16.63 7.75
C SER A 54 -7.96 16.98 7.47
N SER A 55 -8.30 18.26 7.54
CA SER A 55 -9.65 18.74 7.20
C SER A 55 -10.05 18.43 5.76
N ASP A 56 -9.06 18.28 4.88
CA ASP A 56 -9.24 18.17 3.42
C ASP A 56 -8.85 16.76 2.93
N TYR A 57 -8.97 15.77 3.82
CA TYR A 57 -8.36 14.45 3.62
C TYR A 57 -8.85 13.72 2.36
N GLU A 58 -10.11 13.87 1.95
CA GLU A 58 -10.64 13.21 0.74
C GLU A 58 -9.87 13.63 -0.52
N VAL A 59 -9.65 14.94 -0.70
CA VAL A 59 -8.91 15.48 -1.84
C VAL A 59 -7.47 14.97 -1.81
N LYS A 60 -6.83 15.03 -0.63
CA LYS A 60 -5.46 14.55 -0.45
C LYS A 60 -5.33 13.04 -0.72
N ILE A 61 -6.31 12.23 -0.33
CA ILE A 61 -6.35 10.78 -0.57
C ILE A 61 -6.49 10.48 -2.07
N ILE A 62 -7.35 11.21 -2.76
CA ILE A 62 -7.54 11.04 -4.22
C ILE A 62 -6.23 11.39 -4.93
N GLU A 63 -5.64 12.55 -4.63
CA GLU A 63 -4.35 12.98 -5.19
C GLU A 63 -3.24 11.98 -4.86
N PHE A 64 -3.19 11.52 -3.60
CA PHE A 64 -2.23 10.54 -3.14
C PHE A 64 -2.30 9.24 -3.94
N SER A 65 -3.53 8.73 -4.12
CA SER A 65 -3.76 7.51 -4.88
C SER A 65 -3.33 7.64 -6.34
N HIS A 66 -3.55 8.80 -6.97
CA HIS A 66 -3.18 9.05 -8.35
C HIS A 66 -1.66 9.00 -8.55
N VAL A 67 -0.91 9.69 -7.68
CA VAL A 67 0.55 9.68 -7.74
C VAL A 67 1.09 8.28 -7.44
N LEU A 68 0.59 7.58 -6.42
CA LEU A 68 1.05 6.21 -6.15
C LEU A 68 0.92 5.31 -7.36
N ARG A 69 -0.26 5.32 -8.01
CA ARG A 69 -0.49 4.52 -9.22
C ARG A 69 0.42 4.89 -10.39
N ASN A 70 0.78 6.16 -10.52
CA ASN A 70 1.71 6.65 -11.55
C ASN A 70 3.19 6.34 -11.23
N LEU A 71 3.52 6.14 -9.95
CA LEU A 71 4.87 5.77 -9.51
C LEU A 71 5.11 4.25 -9.60
N THR A 72 4.06 3.45 -9.48
CA THR A 72 4.09 1.98 -9.60
C THR A 72 4.12 1.51 -11.04
N ARG A 73 4.69 0.32 -11.27
CA ARG A 73 4.63 -0.37 -12.57
C ARG A 73 3.32 -1.15 -12.70
N ASP A 74 2.99 -1.57 -13.93
CA ASP A 74 1.78 -2.38 -14.21
C ASP A 74 1.75 -3.72 -13.46
N GLU A 75 2.92 -4.22 -13.06
CA GLU A 75 3.09 -5.48 -12.33
C GLU A 75 2.97 -5.34 -10.81
N ASP A 76 3.00 -4.11 -10.30
CA ASP A 76 2.78 -3.79 -8.90
C ASP A 76 1.28 -3.55 -8.64
N LEU A 77 0.87 -3.66 -7.37
CA LEU A 77 -0.52 -3.43 -6.98
C LEU A 77 -0.59 -2.41 -5.85
N VAL A 78 -1.30 -1.31 -6.09
CA VAL A 78 -1.63 -0.32 -5.06
C VAL A 78 -3.02 -0.61 -4.52
N ALA A 79 -3.12 -0.84 -3.21
CA ALA A 79 -4.38 -1.05 -2.50
C ALA A 79 -4.59 0.01 -1.42
N ARG A 80 -5.86 0.31 -1.13
CA ARG A 80 -6.26 1.08 0.06
C ARG A 80 -6.84 0.09 1.06
N LEU A 81 -6.15 -0.10 2.19
CA LEU A 81 -6.52 -1.10 3.21
C LEU A 81 -7.20 -0.50 4.44
N GLY A 82 -7.16 0.82 4.59
CA GLY A 82 -7.91 1.55 5.60
C GLY A 82 -8.19 2.98 5.15
N GLU A 83 -8.87 3.75 6.00
CA GLU A 83 -9.27 5.13 5.67
C GLU A 83 -8.09 6.00 5.26
N LEU A 84 -6.96 5.88 5.96
CA LEU A 84 -5.71 6.61 5.70
C LEU A 84 -4.54 5.71 5.33
N GLU A 85 -4.81 4.46 4.95
CA GLU A 85 -3.76 3.45 4.78
C GLU A 85 -3.76 2.89 3.37
N PHE A 86 -2.57 2.94 2.77
CA PHE A 86 -2.27 2.33 1.49
C PHE A 86 -1.22 1.25 1.67
N THR A 87 -1.37 0.16 0.93
CA THR A 87 -0.38 -0.90 0.85
C THR A 87 -0.05 -1.16 -0.61
N ILE A 88 1.24 -1.21 -0.91
CA ILE A 88 1.76 -1.55 -2.23
C ILE A 88 2.33 -2.96 -2.16
N LEU A 89 1.83 -3.86 -3.01
CA LEU A 89 2.51 -5.11 -3.32
C LEU A 89 3.46 -4.83 -4.49
N LEU A 90 4.75 -4.80 -4.18
CA LEU A 90 5.82 -4.44 -5.09
C LEU A 90 6.57 -5.71 -5.51
N ARG A 91 6.68 -5.99 -6.81
CA ARG A 91 7.56 -7.07 -7.29
C ARG A 91 9.00 -6.59 -7.30
N GLY A 92 9.63 -6.76 -6.14
CA GLY A 92 11.04 -6.45 -5.97
C GLY A 92 11.56 -6.85 -4.60
N GLU A 93 12.88 -6.92 -4.52
CA GLU A 93 13.60 -7.20 -3.28
C GLU A 93 13.66 -5.96 -2.35
N GLU A 94 14.19 -6.16 -1.14
CA GLU A 94 14.26 -5.14 -0.10
C GLU A 94 14.87 -3.81 -0.59
N ARG A 95 15.92 -3.89 -1.42
CA ARG A 95 16.61 -2.72 -1.97
C ARG A 95 15.73 -1.93 -2.95
N GLU A 96 14.96 -2.63 -3.76
CA GLU A 96 14.02 -2.02 -4.70
C GLU A 96 12.86 -1.37 -3.95
N ALA A 97 12.34 -2.03 -2.91
CA ALA A 97 11.32 -1.47 -2.02
C ALA A 97 11.83 -0.23 -1.28
N ALA A 98 13.05 -0.27 -0.75
CA ALA A 98 13.66 0.88 -0.07
C ALA A 98 13.89 2.05 -1.04
N THR A 99 14.24 1.76 -2.30
CA THR A 99 14.39 2.77 -3.36
C THR A 99 13.03 3.36 -3.73
N PHE A 100 11.99 2.53 -3.84
CA PHE A 100 10.62 2.97 -4.09
C PHE A 100 10.13 3.90 -2.97
N ARG A 101 10.31 3.49 -1.71
CA ARG A 101 10.00 4.31 -0.52
C ARG A 101 10.64 5.69 -0.58
N LYS A 102 11.93 5.77 -0.93
CA LYS A 102 12.63 7.06 -1.10
C LYS A 102 12.02 7.90 -2.21
N ARG A 103 11.55 7.31 -3.31
CA ARG A 103 10.87 8.06 -4.37
C ARG A 103 9.53 8.63 -3.93
N ILE A 104 8.76 7.88 -3.13
CA ILE A 104 7.53 8.41 -2.50
C ILE A 104 7.89 9.59 -1.60
N ALA A 105 8.90 9.43 -0.75
CA ALA A 105 9.37 10.49 0.14
C ALA A 105 9.78 11.77 -0.60
N LEU A 106 10.37 11.65 -1.80
CA LEU A 106 10.75 12.80 -2.62
C LEU A 106 9.55 13.48 -3.31
N HIS A 107 8.45 12.77 -3.53
CA HIS A 107 7.24 13.32 -4.15
C HIS A 107 6.32 14.02 -3.15
N TYR A 108 6.48 13.74 -1.86
CA TYR A 108 5.58 14.21 -0.81
C TYR A 108 6.33 14.95 0.26
N GLU A 109 5.86 16.17 0.57
CA GLU A 109 6.29 16.87 1.78
C GLU A 109 5.81 16.10 3.03
N ASN A 110 6.54 16.25 4.13
CA ASN A 110 6.31 15.56 5.41
C ASN A 110 4.91 15.76 6.02
N GLU A 111 4.09 16.63 5.46
CA GLU A 111 2.75 16.92 5.98
C GLU A 111 1.73 15.83 5.65
N ILE A 112 1.86 15.13 4.53
CA ILE A 112 0.83 14.17 4.06
C ILE A 112 1.05 12.77 4.64
N ILE A 113 2.29 12.30 4.68
CA ILE A 113 2.62 10.94 5.12
C ILE A 113 3.01 10.96 6.60
N ARG A 114 2.24 10.25 7.42
CA ARG A 114 2.54 10.01 8.84
C ARG A 114 3.73 9.07 9.00
N GLY A 115 3.82 8.06 8.15
CA GLY A 115 4.98 7.19 8.11
C GLY A 115 4.84 6.04 7.11
N ILE A 116 5.97 5.38 6.86
CA ILE A 116 6.10 4.28 5.90
C ILE A 116 6.88 3.14 6.54
N SER A 117 6.41 1.91 6.35
CA SER A 117 7.15 0.69 6.66
C SER A 117 7.18 -0.25 5.46
N GLN A 118 8.06 -1.24 5.48
CA GLN A 118 8.13 -2.26 4.44
C GLN A 118 8.53 -3.61 5.02
N VAL A 119 8.09 -4.69 4.36
CA VAL A 119 8.62 -6.04 4.59
C VAL A 119 8.90 -6.70 3.26
N THR A 120 9.97 -7.48 3.18
CA THR A 120 10.22 -8.40 2.04
C THR A 120 9.69 -9.78 2.42
N VAL A 121 9.06 -10.48 1.48
CA VAL A 121 8.56 -11.84 1.73
C VAL A 121 9.69 -12.78 2.09
N VAL A 122 9.47 -13.65 3.08
CA VAL A 122 10.35 -14.78 3.40
C VAL A 122 9.74 -16.06 2.83
N PRO A 123 10.55 -16.94 2.19
CA PRO A 123 10.03 -18.20 1.67
C PRO A 123 9.29 -19.03 2.72
N GLY A 124 8.09 -19.48 2.36
CA GLY A 124 7.22 -20.26 3.24
C GLY A 124 6.25 -19.44 4.10
N GLU A 125 6.30 -18.10 4.05
CA GLU A 125 5.33 -17.26 4.77
C GLU A 125 3.94 -17.29 4.14
N GLY A 126 2.93 -17.47 5.00
CA GLY A 126 1.54 -17.25 4.63
C GLY A 126 1.18 -15.76 4.61
N ALA A 127 0.09 -15.41 3.90
CA ALA A 127 -0.35 -14.02 3.78
C ALA A 127 -0.54 -13.32 5.14
N LEU A 128 -1.11 -14.01 6.13
CA LEU A 128 -1.32 -13.45 7.46
C LEU A 128 -0.01 -13.16 8.20
N GLU A 129 1.02 -14.00 8.03
CA GLU A 129 2.33 -13.80 8.67
C GLU A 129 3.04 -12.58 8.10
N ILE A 130 3.00 -12.42 6.78
CA ILE A 130 3.56 -11.24 6.08
C ILE A 130 2.87 -9.97 6.56
N LEU A 131 1.53 -9.98 6.65
CA LEU A 131 0.75 -8.82 7.10
C LEU A 131 1.02 -8.49 8.56
N ASN A 132 1.07 -9.49 9.44
CA ASN A 132 1.39 -9.28 10.85
C ASN A 132 2.79 -8.69 11.04
N ARG A 133 3.78 -9.11 10.24
CA ARG A 133 5.11 -8.50 10.22
C ARG A 133 5.04 -7.04 9.76
N LEU A 134 4.35 -6.77 8.66
CA LEU A 134 4.20 -5.41 8.14
C LEU A 134 3.53 -4.46 9.15
N ASP A 135 2.55 -4.95 9.90
CA ASP A 135 1.87 -4.19 10.94
C ASP A 135 2.73 -3.97 12.20
N ALA A 136 3.64 -4.90 12.48
CA ALA A 136 4.58 -4.82 13.60
C ALA A 136 5.81 -3.94 13.31
N GLU A 137 6.11 -3.64 12.04
CA GLU A 137 7.19 -2.73 11.66
C GLU A 137 6.89 -1.30 12.10
N ASP A 138 7.91 -0.66 12.69
CA ASP A 138 7.83 0.75 13.05
C ASP A 138 7.65 1.63 11.81
N LEU A 139 6.73 2.58 11.89
CA LEU A 139 6.52 3.56 10.84
C LEU A 139 7.67 4.58 10.86
N LEU A 140 8.48 4.56 9.80
CA LEU A 140 9.54 5.56 9.63
C LEU A 140 8.92 6.87 9.14
N SER A 141 9.22 7.96 9.83
CA SER A 141 8.93 9.30 9.31
C SER A 141 9.76 9.56 8.06
N LEU A 142 9.21 10.35 7.14
CA LEU A 142 9.99 10.91 6.04
C LEU A 142 10.97 11.93 6.64
N SER A 143 12.26 11.59 6.70
CA SER A 143 13.35 12.46 7.18
C SER A 143 14.21 12.97 6.05
#